data_AF-A0A7S1AW37-F1
#
_entry.id   AF-A0A7S1AW37-F1
#
_cell.length_a   1.000
_cell.length_b   1.000
_cell.length_c   1.000
_cell.angle_alpha   90.00
_cell.angle_beta   90.00
_cell.angle_gamma   90.00
#
_symmetry.space_group_name_H-M   'P 1'
#
loop_
_entity.id
_entity.type
_entity.pdbx_description
1 polymer ?
#
loop_
_entity_poly.entity_id
_entity_poly.type
_entity_poly.pdbx_seq_one_letter_code
_entity_poly.pdbx_strand_id
1 'polypeptide(L)'
;TTTTTTTTTTTTTTTTTTTTTTTTTTTTTTTTTTTTTTTTASPCSGYDAAFSTMSPTDDDCADVAAGGTCTVTLTSTDSNDLTECVNADAATAFQFYCPWDAADGNNSIIVADNSFRCQTCGDITFEDEDEDGGELEGTLSWGPNLKTTSGASVIDESMLDGYAVQWVGSCFTEVNTTIAQVPKHDVQSTCCNDMEYSVELAQEIPADAVAIKISPYKGSVILPAGRILYFTDNGGTMGTANGASQAEVGVVTYILSIVACVATSGAVN
;
A
#
# COMPACT_ATOMS: atom_id res chain seq x y z
N THR A 1 75.55 0.50 -23.86
CA THR A 1 75.51 1.19 -22.56
C THR A 1 74.47 0.49 -21.72
N THR A 2 74.89 -0.25 -20.68
CA THR A 2 74.01 -1.18 -19.96
C THR A 2 73.90 -0.70 -18.52
N THR A 3 72.71 -0.24 -18.13
CA THR A 3 72.45 0.36 -16.83
C THR A 3 72.04 -0.72 -15.84
N THR A 4 72.82 -0.89 -14.77
CA THR A 4 72.56 -1.88 -13.72
C THR A 4 71.95 -1.18 -12.52
N THR A 5 70.67 -1.48 -12.22
CA THR A 5 69.94 -0.88 -11.10
C THR A 5 70.13 -1.76 -9.86
N THR A 6 70.65 -1.19 -8.78
CA THR A 6 70.90 -1.88 -7.51
C THR A 6 69.79 -1.51 -6.52
N THR A 7 69.05 -2.50 -6.03
CA THR A 7 67.94 -2.30 -5.09
C THR A 7 68.41 -2.64 -3.68
N THR A 8 68.43 -1.65 -2.79
CA THR A 8 68.80 -1.81 -1.37
C THR A 8 67.55 -2.16 -0.57
N THR A 9 67.56 -3.32 0.10
CA THR A 9 66.44 -3.75 0.95
C THR A 9 66.76 -3.41 2.41
N THR A 10 65.92 -2.58 3.02
CA THR A 10 66.05 -2.17 4.43
C THR A 10 65.15 -3.05 5.30
N THR A 11 65.72 -3.77 6.25
CA THR A 11 64.98 -4.65 7.17
C THR A 11 64.67 -3.90 8.46
N THR A 12 63.39 -3.57 8.69
CA THR A 12 62.92 -2.94 9.92
C THR A 12 62.54 -4.01 10.94
N THR A 13 63.17 -3.99 12.12
CA THR A 13 62.89 -4.93 13.21
C THR A 13 61.91 -4.27 14.19
N THR A 14 60.68 -4.76 14.23
CA THR A 14 59.63 -4.25 15.13
C THR A 14 59.66 -5.03 16.44
N THR A 15 59.85 -4.34 17.56
CA THR A 15 59.82 -4.93 18.91
C THR A 15 58.41 -4.82 19.47
N THR A 16 57.75 -5.94 19.72
CA THR A 16 56.38 -6.00 20.22
C THR A 16 56.39 -6.13 21.73
N THR A 17 55.94 -5.09 22.44
CA THR A 17 55.78 -5.10 23.90
C THR A 17 54.38 -5.60 24.24
N THR A 18 54.27 -6.74 24.92
CA THR A 18 52.99 -7.32 25.34
C THR A 18 52.63 -6.79 26.73
N THR A 19 51.66 -5.88 26.80
CA THR A 19 51.10 -5.38 28.06
C THR A 19 49.99 -6.33 28.51
N THR A 20 50.18 -7.01 29.65
CA THR A 20 49.15 -7.86 30.25
C THR A 20 48.22 -7.00 31.10
N THR A 21 47.02 -6.75 30.59
CA THR A 21 45.98 -5.99 31.30
C THR A 21 45.11 -6.97 32.09
N THR A 22 45.13 -6.86 33.42
CA THR A 22 44.24 -7.62 34.30
C THR A 22 42.87 -6.95 34.31
N THR A 23 41.88 -7.56 33.67
CA THR A 23 40.51 -7.03 33.62
C THR A 23 39.69 -7.59 34.78
N THR A 24 39.24 -6.71 35.68
CA THR A 24 38.32 -7.07 36.75
C THR A 24 36.89 -7.07 36.20
N THR A 25 36.29 -8.25 36.05
CA THR A 25 34.91 -8.38 35.56
C THR A 25 33.93 -8.16 36.72
N THR A 26 33.32 -6.99 36.79
CA THR A 26 32.21 -6.71 37.70
C THR A 26 30.92 -7.27 37.10
N THR A 27 30.34 -8.30 37.72
CA THR A 27 29.06 -8.86 37.29
C THR A 27 27.93 -7.98 37.81
N THR A 28 27.43 -7.07 36.96
CA THR A 28 26.25 -6.26 37.27
C THR A 28 25.00 -7.07 36.93
N THR A 29 24.21 -7.43 37.93
CA THR A 29 22.90 -8.05 37.72
C THR A 29 21.88 -6.96 37.41
N THR A 30 21.56 -6.78 36.12
CA THR A 30 20.51 -5.86 35.69
C THR A 30 19.16 -6.54 35.82
N THR A 31 18.33 -6.06 36.74
CA THR A 31 16.93 -6.49 36.86
C THR A 31 16.12 -5.79 35.77
N THR A 32 15.76 -6.52 34.72
CA THR A 32 14.86 -6.02 33.68
C THR A 32 13.42 -6.10 34.19
N THR A 33 12.83 -4.95 34.50
CA THR A 33 11.39 -4.87 34.78
C THR A 33 10.66 -4.77 33.45
N THR A 34 9.93 -5.83 33.08
CA THR A 34 9.04 -5.81 31.91
C THR A 34 7.69 -5.21 32.33
N THR A 35 7.42 -3.98 31.91
CA THR A 35 6.09 -3.38 32.05
C THR A 35 5.26 -3.83 30.87
N THR A 36 4.19 -4.59 31.11
CA THR A 36 3.22 -4.97 30.08
C THR A 36 2.12 -3.92 30.06
N THR A 37 2.11 -3.06 29.05
CA THR A 37 1.02 -2.13 28.81
C THR A 37 -0.05 -2.86 28.00
N THR A 38 -1.20 -3.15 28.60
CA THR A 38 -2.38 -3.58 27.86
C THR A 38 -3.03 -2.37 27.23
N THR A 39 -2.81 -2.18 25.94
CA THR A 39 -3.61 -1.28 25.11
C THR A 39 -4.95 -1.98 24.82
N THR A 40 -6.04 -1.42 25.33
CA THR A 40 -7.38 -1.80 24.89
C THR A 40 -7.59 -1.22 23.51
N ALA A 41 -7.69 -2.09 22.50
CA ALA A 41 -8.02 -1.67 21.14
C ALA A 41 -9.46 -1.11 21.09
N SER A 42 -9.63 0.01 20.42
CA SER A 42 -10.94 0.60 20.17
C SER A 42 -11.70 -0.23 19.12
N PRO A 43 -13.02 -0.44 19.27
CA PRO A 43 -13.82 -1.01 18.19
C PRO A 43 -13.83 -0.07 16.99
N CYS A 44 -14.06 -0.62 15.79
CA CYS A 44 -14.32 0.20 14.62
C CYS A 44 -15.75 0.73 14.69
N SER A 45 -15.88 2.05 14.62
CA SER A 45 -17.15 2.77 14.55
C SER A 45 -17.60 2.88 13.08
N GLY A 46 -18.12 1.78 12.54
CA GLY A 46 -18.72 1.75 11.22
C GLY A 46 -17.75 1.43 10.08
N TYR A 47 -18.17 1.83 8.89
CA TYR A 47 -17.51 1.58 7.61
C TYR A 47 -16.91 2.88 7.07
N ASP A 48 -15.86 2.75 6.25
CA ASP A 48 -15.20 3.90 5.62
C ASP A 48 -16.24 4.79 4.91
N ALA A 49 -16.12 6.11 5.08
CA ALA A 49 -16.99 7.09 4.44
C ALA A 49 -16.96 7.00 2.90
N ALA A 50 -15.93 6.39 2.31
CA ALA A 50 -15.90 6.02 0.91
C ALA A 50 -17.09 5.11 0.50
N PHE A 51 -17.65 4.35 1.44
CA PHE A 51 -18.87 3.57 1.26
C PHE A 51 -20.12 4.27 1.81
N SER A 52 -20.06 5.55 2.21
CA SER A 52 -21.23 6.28 2.75
C SER A 52 -22.41 6.37 1.77
N THR A 53 -22.15 6.29 0.47
CA THR A 53 -23.19 6.19 -0.57
C THR A 53 -23.81 4.79 -0.64
N MET A 54 -23.11 3.78 -0.15
CA MET A 54 -23.58 2.41 -0.05
C MET A 54 -24.17 2.22 1.35
N SER A 55 -25.48 2.31 1.47
CA SER A 55 -26.13 2.12 2.76
C SER A 55 -26.06 0.64 3.15
N PRO A 56 -25.32 0.26 4.21
CA PRO A 56 -25.50 -1.05 4.78
C PRO A 56 -26.92 -1.14 5.30
N THR A 57 -27.59 -2.25 5.00
CA THR A 57 -28.97 -2.46 5.47
C THR A 57 -29.02 -2.91 6.93
N ASP A 58 -27.89 -3.22 7.55
CA ASP A 58 -27.78 -3.72 8.93
C ASP A 58 -26.76 -2.91 9.75
N ASP A 59 -27.10 -2.69 11.02
CA ASP A 59 -26.31 -1.97 12.04
C ASP A 59 -25.13 -2.84 12.57
N ASP A 60 -24.95 -4.04 12.02
CA ASP A 60 -24.04 -5.09 12.49
C ASP A 60 -22.55 -4.74 12.41
N CYS A 61 -22.20 -3.59 11.81
CA CYS A 61 -20.82 -3.10 11.72
C CYS A 61 -20.53 -1.86 12.58
N ALA A 62 -21.48 -1.38 13.38
CA ALA A 62 -21.27 -0.21 14.23
C ALA A 62 -20.31 -0.47 15.39
N ASP A 63 -20.20 -1.72 15.86
CA ASP A 63 -19.46 -2.12 17.06
C ASP A 63 -18.57 -3.36 16.82
N VAL A 64 -17.86 -3.40 15.70
CA VAL A 64 -16.94 -4.52 15.43
C VAL A 64 -15.72 -4.37 16.33
N ALA A 65 -15.53 -5.32 17.24
CA ALA A 65 -14.32 -5.37 18.05
C ALA A 65 -13.07 -5.42 17.16
N ALA A 66 -11.98 -4.80 17.61
CA ALA A 66 -10.71 -4.83 16.90
C ALA A 66 -10.28 -6.28 16.62
N GLY A 67 -9.87 -6.56 15.39
CA GLY A 67 -9.61 -7.91 14.88
C GLY A 67 -10.84 -8.71 14.46
N GLY A 68 -12.04 -8.15 14.62
CA GLY A 68 -13.30 -8.76 14.22
C GLY A 68 -13.61 -8.55 12.74
N THR A 69 -14.60 -9.30 12.25
CA THR A 69 -15.20 -9.07 10.93
C THR A 69 -16.70 -8.87 11.08
N CYS A 70 -17.28 -8.09 10.19
CA CYS A 70 -18.73 -7.99 10.05
C CYS A 70 -19.13 -8.15 8.59
N THR A 71 -20.41 -8.42 8.33
CA THR A 71 -20.93 -8.57 6.99
C THR A 71 -21.99 -7.50 6.75
N VAL A 72 -21.78 -6.63 5.77
CA VAL A 72 -22.80 -5.64 5.37
C VAL A 72 -23.47 -6.06 4.10
N THR A 73 -24.76 -5.74 3.97
CA THR A 73 -25.41 -5.76 2.67
C THR A 73 -25.38 -4.37 2.04
N LEU A 74 -24.67 -4.21 0.91
CA LEU A 74 -24.58 -2.92 0.23
C LEU A 74 -25.81 -2.75 -0.66
N THR A 75 -26.60 -1.72 -0.37
CA THR A 75 -27.66 -1.25 -1.27
C THR A 75 -27.30 0.14 -1.77
N SER A 76 -27.47 0.36 -3.07
CA SER A 76 -27.30 1.67 -3.66
C SER A 76 -28.63 2.24 -4.07
N THR A 77 -28.83 3.50 -3.71
CA THR A 77 -29.96 4.31 -4.15
C THR A 77 -29.53 5.46 -5.07
N ASP A 78 -28.24 5.64 -5.32
CA ASP A 78 -27.70 6.79 -6.06
C ASP A 78 -27.22 6.40 -7.47
N SER A 79 -27.61 7.19 -8.47
CA SER A 79 -27.13 7.08 -9.86
C SER A 79 -25.64 7.43 -10.02
N ASN A 80 -25.04 8.11 -9.04
CA ASN A 80 -23.61 8.40 -8.98
C ASN A 80 -22.80 7.28 -8.31
N ASP A 81 -23.42 6.14 -8.06
CA ASP A 81 -22.76 5.08 -7.32
C ASP A 81 -21.89 4.20 -8.23
N LEU A 82 -20.73 3.82 -7.69
CA LEU A 82 -19.81 2.85 -8.26
C LEU A 82 -20.21 1.42 -7.85
N THR A 83 -21.47 1.16 -7.50
CA THR A 83 -21.93 -0.19 -7.12
C THR A 83 -21.75 -1.24 -8.20
N GLU A 84 -21.76 -0.88 -9.48
CA GLU A 84 -21.41 -1.83 -10.54
C GLU A 84 -19.98 -2.35 -10.41
N CYS A 85 -19.11 -1.58 -9.77
CA CYS A 85 -17.75 -1.93 -9.44
C CYS A 85 -17.63 -2.71 -8.13
N VAL A 86 -18.69 -2.75 -7.32
CA VAL A 86 -18.72 -3.37 -5.99
C VAL A 86 -19.91 -4.33 -5.91
N ASN A 87 -19.87 -5.44 -6.67
CA ASN A 87 -20.82 -6.55 -6.54
C ASN A 87 -20.51 -7.70 -7.50
N ALA A 88 -19.58 -8.61 -7.18
CA ALA A 88 -19.47 -9.84 -7.97
C ALA A 88 -20.72 -10.72 -7.79
N ASP A 89 -21.54 -10.76 -8.82
CA ASP A 89 -22.49 -11.84 -9.12
C ASP A 89 -23.66 -11.96 -8.13
N ALA A 90 -24.26 -10.81 -7.79
CA ALA A 90 -25.39 -10.71 -6.86
C ALA A 90 -25.05 -11.00 -5.40
N ALA A 91 -23.76 -11.01 -5.04
CA ALA A 91 -23.33 -10.91 -3.66
C ALA A 91 -23.82 -9.58 -3.09
N THR A 92 -24.94 -9.59 -2.39
CA THR A 92 -25.42 -8.42 -1.66
C THR A 92 -24.57 -8.18 -0.43
N ALA A 93 -23.88 -9.22 0.07
CA ALA A 93 -23.17 -9.24 1.34
C ALA A 93 -21.63 -9.17 1.16
N PHE A 94 -20.98 -8.28 1.90
CA PHE A 94 -19.54 -8.04 1.88
C PHE A 94 -18.97 -8.18 3.28
N GLN A 95 -17.83 -8.85 3.41
CA GLN A 95 -17.14 -8.96 4.69
C GLN A 95 -16.15 -7.81 4.86
N PHE A 96 -16.29 -7.10 5.97
CA PHE A 96 -15.38 -6.07 6.42
C PHE A 96 -14.58 -6.60 7.60
N TYR A 97 -13.32 -6.18 7.69
CA TYR A 97 -12.41 -6.48 8.79
C TYR A 97 -12.06 -5.19 9.53
N CYS A 98 -12.20 -5.22 10.86
CA CYS A 98 -11.74 -4.16 11.74
C CYS A 98 -10.30 -4.48 12.19
N PRO A 99 -9.29 -3.67 11.84
CA PRO A 99 -7.92 -3.91 12.28
C PRO A 99 -7.74 -3.71 13.80
N TRP A 100 -6.72 -4.35 14.38
CA TRP A 100 -6.44 -4.28 15.82
C TRP A 100 -6.00 -2.89 16.31
N ASP A 101 -5.53 -2.06 15.39
CA ASP A 101 -4.91 -0.76 15.61
C ASP A 101 -5.66 0.37 14.91
N ALA A 102 -6.99 0.24 14.75
CA ALA A 102 -7.85 1.32 14.31
C ALA A 102 -7.85 2.45 15.36
N ALA A 103 -6.81 3.30 15.35
CA ALA A 103 -6.58 4.35 16.32
C ALA A 103 -7.75 5.36 16.38
N ASP A 104 -8.46 5.51 15.26
CA ASP A 104 -9.56 6.47 15.09
C ASP A 104 -10.90 5.83 14.71
N GLY A 105 -11.03 4.51 14.84
CA GLY A 105 -12.31 3.80 14.66
C GLY A 105 -12.84 3.70 13.21
N ASN A 106 -12.17 4.24 12.18
CA ASN A 106 -12.79 4.44 10.86
C ASN A 106 -12.32 3.51 9.72
N ASN A 107 -11.45 2.53 9.97
CA ASN A 107 -10.76 1.82 8.88
C ASN A 107 -11.19 0.36 8.75
N SER A 108 -12.48 0.10 8.67
CA SER A 108 -12.98 -1.22 8.29
C SER A 108 -12.65 -1.47 6.81
N ILE A 109 -11.83 -2.48 6.51
CA ILE A 109 -11.40 -2.80 5.14
C ILE A 109 -12.23 -3.95 4.60
N ILE A 110 -12.63 -3.89 3.33
CA ILE A 110 -13.27 -5.02 2.66
C ILE A 110 -12.24 -6.13 2.47
N VAL A 111 -12.54 -7.32 3.00
CA VAL A 111 -11.65 -8.49 2.95
C VAL A 111 -12.23 -9.66 2.16
N ALA A 112 -13.43 -9.51 1.59
CA ALA A 112 -14.02 -10.58 0.79
C ALA A 112 -13.35 -10.65 -0.61
N ASP A 113 -12.91 -11.85 -0.98
CA ASP A 113 -12.39 -12.13 -2.32
C ASP A 113 -13.42 -11.72 -3.38
N ASN A 114 -12.94 -11.13 -4.48
CA ASN A 114 -13.79 -10.67 -5.60
C ASN A 114 -14.84 -9.61 -5.22
N SER A 115 -14.66 -8.87 -4.12
CA SER A 115 -15.59 -7.79 -3.76
C SER A 115 -15.63 -6.64 -4.77
N PHE A 116 -14.53 -6.45 -5.52
CA PHE A 116 -14.40 -5.39 -6.50
C PHE A 116 -14.29 -5.97 -7.91
N ARG A 117 -15.13 -5.47 -8.80
CA ARG A 117 -15.18 -5.83 -10.22
C ARG A 117 -14.35 -4.91 -11.09
N CYS A 118 -14.27 -3.63 -10.71
CA CYS A 118 -13.55 -2.61 -11.46
C CYS A 118 -12.13 -2.50 -10.92
N GLN A 119 -11.18 -2.74 -11.80
CA GLN A 119 -9.77 -2.58 -11.53
C GLN A 119 -9.08 -2.17 -12.82
N THR A 120 -8.02 -1.37 -12.74
CA THR A 120 -7.19 -1.13 -13.92
C THR A 120 -6.62 -2.46 -14.43
N CYS A 121 -6.69 -2.64 -15.74
CA CYS A 121 -6.12 -3.80 -16.40
C CYS A 121 -4.60 -3.63 -16.54
N GLY A 122 -3.90 -4.75 -16.67
CA GLY A 122 -2.45 -4.73 -16.87
C GLY A 122 -1.70 -4.37 -15.60
N ASP A 123 -0.40 -4.17 -15.76
CA ASP A 123 0.48 -3.75 -14.68
C ASP A 123 0.46 -2.23 -14.55
N ILE A 124 0.75 -1.75 -13.35
CA ILE A 124 1.13 -0.35 -13.16
C ILE A 124 2.63 -0.27 -13.37
N THR A 125 3.07 0.66 -14.21
CA THR A 125 4.48 0.97 -14.40
C THR A 125 4.77 2.37 -13.93
N PHE A 126 5.89 2.55 -13.23
CA PHE A 126 6.44 3.85 -12.89
C PHE A 126 7.94 3.78 -13.06
N GLU A 127 8.50 4.83 -13.64
CA GLU A 127 9.94 5.02 -13.74
C GLU A 127 10.25 6.31 -12.98
N ASP A 128 10.99 6.18 -11.90
CA ASP A 128 11.48 7.32 -11.12
C ASP A 128 12.69 7.92 -11.84
N GLU A 129 12.55 9.18 -12.23
CA GLU A 129 13.52 10.01 -12.90
C GLU A 129 14.34 10.85 -11.92
N ASP A 130 13.92 10.93 -10.64
CA ASP A 130 14.67 11.62 -9.59
C ASP A 130 15.82 10.75 -9.05
N GLU A 131 16.98 11.37 -8.87
CA GLU A 131 18.13 10.76 -8.21
C GLU A 131 18.17 11.09 -6.72
N ASP A 132 17.46 12.13 -6.29
CA ASP A 132 17.40 12.56 -4.90
C ASP A 132 16.34 11.75 -4.13
N GLY A 133 16.67 11.37 -2.89
CA GLY A 133 15.72 10.68 -2.03
C GLY A 133 14.71 11.63 -1.41
N GLY A 134 13.47 11.17 -1.26
CA GLY A 134 12.35 11.86 -0.62
C GLY A 134 11.30 12.39 -1.58
N GLU A 135 11.54 12.33 -2.88
CA GLU A 135 10.63 12.79 -3.93
C GLU A 135 10.41 11.65 -4.95
N LEU A 136 9.28 11.68 -5.65
CA LEU A 136 9.07 10.86 -6.85
C LEU A 136 8.85 11.81 -8.03
N GLU A 137 9.71 11.70 -9.04
CA GLU A 137 9.56 12.39 -10.32
C GLU A 137 9.47 11.35 -11.44
N GLY A 138 8.51 11.46 -12.34
CA GLY A 138 8.45 10.55 -13.50
C GLY A 138 7.03 10.24 -13.97
N THR A 139 6.90 9.25 -14.85
CA THR A 139 5.62 8.93 -15.49
C THR A 139 5.01 7.64 -14.93
N LEU A 140 3.87 7.79 -14.26
CA LEU A 140 3.03 6.66 -13.84
C LEU A 140 2.10 6.28 -14.98
N SER A 141 2.09 5.01 -15.38
CA SER A 141 1.20 4.49 -16.44
C SER A 141 0.42 3.25 -16.00
N TRP A 142 -0.81 3.11 -16.50
CA TRP A 142 -1.70 1.99 -16.21
C TRP A 142 -2.74 1.77 -17.33
N GLY A 143 -3.37 0.60 -17.32
CA GLY A 143 -4.41 0.27 -18.29
C GLY A 143 -5.84 0.65 -17.89
N PRO A 144 -6.78 0.57 -18.85
CA PRO A 144 -8.18 0.94 -18.63
C PRO A 144 -8.89 0.04 -17.62
N ASN A 145 -10.10 0.44 -17.23
CA ASN A 145 -10.89 -0.30 -16.25
C ASN A 145 -11.35 -1.62 -16.85
N LEU A 146 -10.89 -2.70 -16.25
CA LEU A 146 -11.38 -4.03 -16.48
C LEU A 146 -12.51 -4.31 -15.49
N LYS A 147 -13.73 -4.45 -16.00
CA LYS A 147 -14.89 -4.89 -15.24
C LYS A 147 -15.01 -6.41 -15.32
N THR A 148 -14.78 -7.08 -14.21
CA THR A 148 -14.91 -8.53 -14.10
C THR A 148 -16.32 -8.94 -13.67
N THR A 149 -16.93 -9.84 -14.42
CA THR A 149 -18.24 -10.46 -14.16
C THR A 149 -18.07 -11.97 -14.15
N SER A 150 -19.07 -12.73 -13.69
CA SER A 150 -19.04 -14.20 -13.66
C SER A 150 -18.54 -14.82 -14.97
N GLY A 151 -17.24 -15.14 -15.01
CA GLY A 151 -16.58 -15.79 -16.14
C GLY A 151 -16.13 -14.89 -17.29
N ALA A 152 -16.23 -13.56 -17.19
CA ALA A 152 -15.70 -12.66 -18.22
C ALA A 152 -15.22 -11.31 -17.66
N SER A 153 -14.07 -10.86 -18.15
CA SER A 153 -13.54 -9.53 -17.90
C SER A 153 -13.61 -8.72 -19.19
N VAL A 154 -14.24 -7.55 -19.12
CA VAL A 154 -14.40 -6.65 -20.27
C VAL A 154 -13.90 -5.25 -19.91
N ILE A 155 -13.29 -4.57 -20.86
CA ILE A 155 -12.97 -3.15 -20.69
C ILE A 155 -14.30 -2.38 -20.73
N ASP A 156 -14.67 -1.78 -19.61
CA ASP A 156 -15.90 -1.02 -19.45
C ASP A 156 -15.65 0.15 -18.49
N GLU A 157 -15.54 1.34 -19.05
CA GLU A 157 -15.34 2.60 -18.33
C GLU A 157 -16.60 3.47 -18.37
N SER A 158 -17.73 2.92 -18.81
CA SER A 158 -18.96 3.70 -19.00
C SER A 158 -19.46 4.34 -17.71
N MET A 159 -19.23 3.69 -16.56
CA MET A 159 -19.64 4.15 -15.23
C MET A 159 -18.66 5.12 -14.56
N LEU A 160 -17.43 5.26 -15.09
CA LEU A 160 -16.38 6.04 -14.44
C LEU A 160 -16.31 7.46 -15.02
N ASP A 161 -15.75 8.40 -14.27
CA ASP A 161 -15.31 9.68 -14.80
C ASP A 161 -13.79 9.71 -15.04
N GLY A 162 -13.04 8.84 -14.35
CA GLY A 162 -11.59 8.72 -14.49
C GLY A 162 -10.96 7.91 -13.37
N TYR A 163 -9.68 8.22 -13.10
CA TYR A 163 -8.85 7.59 -12.07
C TYR A 163 -8.30 8.63 -11.09
N ALA A 164 -8.31 8.30 -9.81
CA ALA A 164 -7.64 9.03 -8.76
C ALA A 164 -6.33 8.31 -8.42
N VAL A 165 -5.24 9.07 -8.35
CA VAL A 165 -3.92 8.62 -7.93
C VAL A 165 -3.69 9.15 -6.53
N GLN A 166 -3.43 8.27 -5.56
CA GLN A 166 -3.39 8.60 -4.14
C GLN A 166 -2.19 7.96 -3.47
N TRP A 167 -1.59 8.64 -2.48
CA TRP A 167 -0.63 8.00 -1.59
C TRP A 167 -1.36 7.09 -0.61
N VAL A 168 -0.78 5.94 -0.31
CA VAL A 168 -1.28 5.05 0.72
C VAL A 168 -0.17 4.56 1.64
N GLY A 169 -0.52 4.37 2.91
CA GLY A 169 0.39 3.88 3.94
C GLY A 169 0.42 2.36 4.04
N SER A 170 1.11 1.85 5.07
CA SER A 170 1.33 0.40 5.30
C SER A 170 0.06 -0.42 5.48
N CYS A 171 -1.06 0.22 5.81
CA CYS A 171 -2.38 -0.37 5.94
C CYS A 171 -3.31 -0.05 4.75
N PHE A 172 -2.77 0.46 3.63
CA PHE A 172 -3.49 0.94 2.45
C PHE A 172 -4.49 2.07 2.70
N THR A 173 -4.41 2.69 3.88
CA THR A 173 -5.14 3.90 4.21
C THR A 173 -4.55 5.06 3.43
N GLU A 174 -5.40 5.95 2.96
CA GLU A 174 -4.96 7.14 2.23
C GLU A 174 -4.12 8.02 3.15
N VAL A 175 -2.93 8.38 2.67
CA VAL A 175 -2.02 9.30 3.35
C VAL A 175 -2.12 10.61 2.59
N ASN A 176 -2.61 11.67 3.23
CA ASN A 176 -2.79 12.98 2.59
C ASN A 176 -3.88 12.99 1.48
N THR A 177 -3.92 14.05 0.66
CA THR A 177 -4.90 14.25 -0.42
C THR A 177 -4.54 13.50 -1.70
N THR A 178 -5.52 13.35 -2.59
CA THR A 178 -5.35 12.88 -3.97
C THR A 178 -4.23 13.64 -4.68
N ILE A 179 -3.27 12.88 -5.24
CA ILE A 179 -2.11 13.38 -5.99
C ILE A 179 -2.58 13.96 -7.32
N ALA A 180 -3.35 13.17 -8.06
CA ALA A 180 -3.88 13.54 -9.36
C ALA A 180 -5.23 12.88 -9.62
N GLN A 181 -6.04 13.55 -10.46
CA GLN A 181 -7.20 12.95 -11.10
C GLN A 181 -7.01 12.97 -12.61
N VAL A 182 -7.09 11.79 -13.22
CA VAL A 182 -6.95 11.61 -14.66
C VAL A 182 -8.33 11.27 -15.23
N PRO A 183 -8.98 12.21 -15.94
CA PRO A 183 -10.26 11.94 -16.57
C PRO A 183 -10.13 10.78 -17.57
N LYS A 184 -11.18 9.96 -17.69
CA LYS A 184 -11.23 8.94 -18.73
C LYS A 184 -11.26 9.58 -20.12
N HIS A 185 -10.79 8.85 -21.11
CA HIS A 185 -10.98 9.19 -22.53
C HIS A 185 -11.61 8.02 -23.28
N ASP A 186 -11.89 8.22 -24.57
CA ASP A 186 -12.54 7.19 -25.38
C ASP A 186 -11.58 6.05 -25.71
N VAL A 187 -11.50 5.05 -24.84
CA VAL A 187 -10.72 3.82 -25.07
C VAL A 187 -11.45 2.93 -26.07
N GLN A 188 -10.85 2.73 -27.25
CA GLN A 188 -11.43 1.90 -28.32
C GLN A 188 -10.91 0.45 -28.30
N SER A 189 -9.92 0.15 -27.47
CA SER A 189 -9.30 -1.18 -27.42
C SER A 189 -10.21 -2.18 -26.71
N THR A 190 -10.35 -3.37 -27.29
CA THR A 190 -10.96 -4.54 -26.64
C THR A 190 -9.95 -5.36 -25.85
N CYS A 191 -8.66 -5.09 -26.02
CA CYS A 191 -7.56 -5.73 -25.32
C CYS A 191 -6.98 -4.78 -24.28
N CYS A 192 -6.45 -5.34 -23.19
CA CYS A 192 -5.77 -4.53 -22.19
C CYS A 192 -4.51 -3.89 -22.79
N ASN A 193 -4.45 -2.56 -22.74
CA ASN A 193 -3.25 -1.77 -22.98
C ASN A 193 -2.82 -1.21 -21.62
N ASP A 194 -1.71 -1.67 -21.09
CA ASP A 194 -1.18 -1.32 -19.77
C ASP A 194 -0.64 0.11 -19.67
N MET A 195 -0.53 0.83 -20.79
CA MET A 195 -0.09 2.23 -20.87
C MET A 195 -1.17 3.16 -21.45
N GLU A 196 -2.45 2.78 -21.33
CA GLU A 196 -3.55 3.59 -21.86
C GLU A 196 -3.69 4.94 -21.15
N TYR A 197 -3.46 4.95 -19.84
CA TYR A 197 -3.49 6.13 -19.00
C TYR A 197 -2.10 6.42 -18.45
N SER A 198 -1.81 7.70 -18.28
CA SER A 198 -0.58 8.14 -17.62
C SER A 198 -0.74 9.47 -16.90
N VAL A 199 0.13 9.73 -15.93
CA VAL A 199 0.29 11.03 -15.28
C VAL A 199 1.76 11.26 -14.94
N GLU A 200 2.23 12.48 -15.16
CA GLU A 200 3.53 12.94 -14.65
C GLU A 200 3.41 13.26 -13.16
N LEU A 201 4.25 12.63 -12.36
CA LEU A 201 4.39 12.88 -10.93
C LEU A 201 5.68 13.68 -10.69
N ALA A 202 5.61 14.62 -9.77
CA ALA A 202 6.73 15.39 -9.26
C ALA A 202 6.34 15.86 -7.86
N GLN A 203 6.42 14.97 -6.88
CA GLN A 203 5.85 15.16 -5.54
C GLN A 203 6.78 14.63 -4.44
N GLU A 204 6.84 15.36 -3.32
CA GLU A 204 7.47 14.88 -2.09
C GLU A 204 6.68 13.69 -1.52
N ILE A 205 7.40 12.63 -1.15
CA ILE A 205 6.83 11.42 -0.58
C ILE A 205 6.44 11.71 0.88
N PRO A 206 5.16 11.59 1.26
CA PRO A 206 4.77 11.74 2.65
C PRO A 206 5.48 10.69 3.53
N ALA A 207 5.88 11.07 4.74
CA ALA A 207 6.64 10.21 5.65
C ALA A 207 5.99 8.84 5.92
N ASP A 208 4.66 8.77 5.87
CA ASP A 208 3.88 7.55 6.13
C ASP A 208 3.44 6.82 4.84
N ALA A 209 3.78 7.34 3.66
CA ALA A 209 3.43 6.72 2.38
C ALA A 209 4.40 5.57 2.05
N VAL A 210 3.83 4.45 1.61
CA VAL A 210 4.60 3.25 1.20
C VAL A 210 4.27 2.78 -0.21
N ALA A 211 3.18 3.30 -0.79
CA ALA A 211 2.72 2.93 -2.12
C ALA A 211 1.83 4.03 -2.74
N ILE A 212 1.62 3.91 -4.05
CA ILE A 212 0.64 4.67 -4.81
C ILE A 212 -0.56 3.75 -5.09
N LYS A 213 -1.77 4.26 -4.90
CA LYS A 213 -3.04 3.61 -5.25
C LYS A 213 -3.67 4.31 -6.45
N ILE A 214 -4.07 3.51 -7.45
CA ILE A 214 -4.86 3.97 -8.60
C ILE A 214 -6.27 3.42 -8.46
N SER A 215 -7.21 4.32 -8.18
CA SER A 215 -8.61 3.99 -7.91
C SER A 215 -9.54 4.64 -8.94
N PRO A 216 -10.47 3.89 -9.57
CA PRO A 216 -11.51 4.49 -10.38
C PRO A 216 -12.39 5.46 -9.57
N TYR A 217 -12.88 6.54 -10.18
CA TYR A 217 -13.81 7.47 -9.52
C TYR A 217 -15.00 7.86 -10.40
N LYS A 218 -16.06 8.36 -9.77
CA LYS A 218 -17.24 8.98 -10.41
C LYS A 218 -17.71 10.16 -9.56
N GLY A 219 -17.79 11.34 -10.16
CA GLY A 219 -18.04 12.59 -9.46
C GLY A 219 -17.00 12.83 -8.35
N SER A 220 -17.46 12.92 -7.11
CA SER A 220 -16.60 13.05 -5.93
C SER A 220 -16.32 11.72 -5.22
N VAL A 221 -16.84 10.60 -5.72
CA VAL A 221 -16.71 9.29 -5.08
C VAL A 221 -15.53 8.56 -5.72
N ILE A 222 -14.54 8.19 -4.92
CA ILE A 222 -13.38 7.40 -5.32
C ILE A 222 -13.60 5.98 -4.80
N LEU A 223 -13.34 4.97 -5.64
CA LEU A 223 -13.39 3.58 -5.18
C LEU A 223 -12.32 3.35 -4.10
N PRO A 224 -12.70 2.81 -2.93
CA PRO A 224 -11.75 2.54 -1.87
C PRO A 224 -10.71 1.48 -2.28
N ALA A 225 -11.09 0.56 -3.17
CA ALA A 225 -10.15 -0.35 -3.82
C ALA A 225 -9.55 0.22 -5.10
N GLY A 226 -8.31 -0.15 -5.34
CA GLY A 226 -7.54 0.23 -6.50
C GLY A 226 -6.39 -0.75 -6.74
N ARG A 227 -5.60 -0.48 -7.78
CA ARG A 227 -4.31 -1.16 -7.95
C ARG A 227 -3.23 -0.43 -7.17
N ILE A 228 -2.31 -1.20 -6.58
CA ILE A 228 -1.27 -0.68 -5.72
C ILE A 228 0.08 -0.85 -6.39
N LEU A 229 0.85 0.23 -6.43
CA LEU A 229 2.24 0.25 -6.82
C LEU A 229 3.09 0.58 -5.59
N TYR A 230 3.80 -0.42 -5.09
CA TYR A 230 4.82 -0.19 -4.08
C TYR A 230 6.03 0.46 -4.72
N PHE A 231 6.60 1.47 -4.08
CA PHE A 231 7.84 2.08 -4.51
C PHE A 231 8.91 1.85 -3.44
N THR A 232 10.16 1.99 -3.85
CA THR A 232 11.28 2.11 -2.93
C THR A 232 12.08 3.29 -3.44
N ASP A 233 12.02 4.40 -2.69
CA ASP A 233 12.90 5.52 -2.92
C ASP A 233 14.32 5.06 -2.56
N ASN A 234 15.14 4.91 -3.59
CA ASN A 234 16.51 4.44 -3.46
C ASN A 234 17.55 5.56 -3.64
N GLY A 235 17.15 6.83 -3.74
CA GLY A 235 18.06 7.96 -3.91
C GLY A 235 19.18 7.72 -4.93
N GLY A 236 18.81 7.33 -6.16
CA GLY A 236 19.76 7.23 -7.28
C GLY A 236 19.89 5.88 -7.97
N THR A 237 18.94 4.94 -7.80
CA THR A 237 18.87 3.74 -8.66
C THR A 237 17.43 3.46 -9.10
N MET A 238 17.19 3.54 -10.42
CA MET A 238 15.93 3.18 -11.09
C MET A 238 15.35 1.89 -10.49
N GLY A 239 14.30 2.02 -9.70
CA GLY A 239 13.52 0.91 -9.18
C GLY A 239 12.40 0.58 -10.16
N THR A 240 12.41 -0.62 -10.75
CA THR A 240 11.22 -1.12 -11.43
C THR A 240 10.26 -1.66 -10.37
N ALA A 241 9.14 -0.95 -10.18
CA ALA A 241 8.06 -1.41 -9.32
C ALA A 241 7.08 -2.27 -10.13
N ASN A 242 6.87 -3.52 -9.72
CA ASN A 242 5.78 -4.34 -10.26
C ASN A 242 4.52 -4.08 -9.42
N GLY A 243 3.46 -3.56 -10.03
CA GLY A 243 2.17 -3.38 -9.36
C GLY A 243 1.57 -4.72 -8.92
N ALA A 244 0.98 -4.77 -7.73
CA ALA A 244 0.19 -5.91 -7.27
C ALA A 244 -1.31 -5.54 -7.31
N SER A 245 -2.17 -6.43 -7.83
CA SER A 245 -3.61 -6.26 -7.61
C SER A 245 -3.93 -6.54 -6.13
N GLN A 246 -4.84 -5.77 -5.53
CA GLN A 246 -5.40 -6.14 -4.21
C GLN A 246 -6.03 -7.55 -4.22
N ALA A 247 -6.51 -8.04 -5.37
CA ALA A 247 -7.03 -9.39 -5.51
C ALA A 247 -5.95 -10.50 -5.51
N GLU A 248 -4.71 -10.19 -5.93
CA GLU A 248 -3.58 -11.14 -5.93
C GLU A 248 -2.70 -11.03 -4.69
N VAL A 249 -2.88 -9.99 -3.87
CA VAL A 249 -2.45 -10.01 -2.46
C VAL A 249 -3.38 -10.98 -1.72
N GLY A 250 -3.28 -12.27 -2.07
CA GLY A 250 -4.08 -13.32 -1.47
C GLY A 250 -3.94 -13.25 0.05
N VAL A 251 -4.96 -13.76 0.74
CA VAL A 251 -5.10 -13.75 2.21
C VAL A 251 -3.78 -13.98 2.97
N VAL A 252 -2.84 -14.77 2.43
CA VAL A 252 -1.51 -15.02 3.02
C VAL A 252 -0.59 -13.78 3.02
N THR A 253 -0.50 -13.03 1.92
CA THR A 253 0.31 -11.81 1.86
C THR A 253 -0.38 -10.67 2.61
N TYR A 254 -1.71 -10.63 2.57
CA TYR A 254 -2.51 -9.68 3.35
C TYR A 254 -2.40 -9.94 4.86
N ILE A 255 -2.39 -11.20 5.30
CA ILE A 255 -2.11 -11.55 6.71
C ILE A 255 -0.69 -11.12 7.07
N LEU A 256 0.30 -11.27 6.18
CA LEU A 256 1.67 -10.83 6.47
C LEU A 256 1.79 -9.31 6.55
N SER A 257 1.10 -8.55 5.71
CA SER A 257 1.06 -7.08 5.80
C SER A 257 0.19 -6.59 6.97
N ILE A 258 -0.88 -7.28 7.36
CA ILE A 258 -1.60 -7.02 8.62
C ILE A 258 -0.67 -7.30 9.80
N VAL A 259 0.04 -8.42 9.82
CA VAL A 259 1.01 -8.75 10.87
C VAL A 259 2.12 -7.69 10.91
N ALA A 260 2.56 -7.18 9.76
CA ALA A 260 3.51 -6.08 9.70
C ALA A 260 2.92 -4.76 10.22
N CYS A 261 1.67 -4.42 9.88
CA CYS A 261 0.98 -3.21 10.37
C CYS A 261 0.79 -3.28 11.90
N VAL A 262 0.39 -4.44 12.42
CA VAL A 262 0.25 -4.70 13.86
C VAL A 262 1.60 -4.72 14.59
N ALA A 263 2.69 -5.12 13.93
CA ALA A 263 4.02 -5.15 14.54
C ALA A 263 4.69 -3.77 14.59
N THR A 264 4.48 -2.91 13.58
CA THR A 264 5.06 -1.56 13.56
C THR A 264 4.34 -0.60 14.51
N SER A 265 3.02 -0.68 14.65
CA SER A 265 2.27 0.13 15.63
C SER A 265 2.58 -0.23 17.09
N GLY A 266 3.05 -1.45 17.37
CA GLY A 266 3.46 -1.89 18.71
C GLY A 266 4.89 -1.51 19.12
N ALA A 267 5.76 -1.09 18.18
CA ALA A 267 7.18 -0.83 18.45
C ALA A 267 7.52 0.66 18.67
N VAL A 268 6.57 1.56 18.43
CA VAL A 268 6.72 3.01 18.65
C VAL A 268 6.03 3.41 19.95
N ASN A 269 6.59 3.00 21.10
CA ASN A 269 6.32 3.59 22.42
C ASN A 269 7.38 3.20 23.45
#